data_AF-A0A8B5WK76-F1
#
_entry.id   AF-A0A8B5WK76-F1
#
_cell.length_a   1.000
_cell.length_b   1.000
_cell.length_c   1.000
_cell.angle_alpha   90.00
_cell.angle_beta   90.00
_cell.angle_gamma   90.00
#
_symmetry.space_group_name_H-M   'P 1'
#
loop_
_entity.id
_entity.type
_entity.pdbx_description
1 polymer ?
#
loop_
_entity_poly.entity_id
_entity_poly.type
_entity_poly.pdbx_seq_one_letter_code
_entity_poly.pdbx_strand_id
1 'polypeptide(L)'
;MSPTRIEDSALSAAARALALLIAADPDVRARQLAELASHLDKDWFHLVEDEAKALTSLSRSDRLDTLLSTVPQLAGLDARRRQLLPDMARRLVEADGRVSLTEYLYTRLLRDALQPSSRKKPFDINHLRQHTRLLLSLLARAGQHEEQARRDAYLAGARLAPMDGLGTLLPAGQFSTRKVDQALDALAATASGFRFAMVRALAATAHHDHHITQAENELLETMASALDSRDTLAELPVETPAPEQDSSDPTGTASSTAAAAPALAISALTDEGNPEWQARDRLPTRALIIANLLPLIGVLLLDWDVRYLLLLYWLENLVIGAATIIRMLHIGGLKAIGTSLFFAVHYGFFCAGHGMFVIALSTMGSGHTEGFDFEEGDIPIFIPFYMLRGVLQWIGTNAPELYFIPLLALIISHSISLYRHHFVGREDHGRCLDNIMFDPYPRLAILHISIIIGSFFVIASGGATAAPVLILVIAGKTWLDLNLHKRAHQKRAEGPEPPPDSTED
;
A
#
# COMPACT_ATOMS: atom_id res chain seq x y z
N MET A 1 15.75 20.76 25.07
CA MET A 1 17.08 20.22 25.42
C MET A 1 18.12 21.01 24.65
N SER A 2 19.23 21.39 25.30
CA SER A 2 20.33 22.14 24.65
C SER A 2 21.04 21.27 23.60
N PRO A 3 21.55 21.81 22.49
CA PRO A 3 22.18 21.04 21.40
C PRO A 3 23.36 20.17 21.86
N THR A 4 24.15 20.64 22.82
CA THR A 4 25.24 19.86 23.46
C THR A 4 24.72 18.62 24.20
N ARG A 5 23.57 18.72 24.88
CA ARG A 5 22.99 17.58 25.62
C ARG A 5 22.44 16.49 24.68
N ILE A 6 22.07 16.86 23.46
CA ILE A 6 21.61 15.90 22.42
C ILE A 6 22.82 15.16 21.85
N GLU A 7 23.92 15.86 21.58
CA GLU A 7 25.14 15.27 21.06
C GLU A 7 25.80 14.30 22.06
N ASP A 8 25.83 14.67 23.36
CA ASP A 8 26.35 13.80 24.43
C ASP A 8 25.52 12.51 24.58
N SER A 9 24.19 12.62 24.44
CA SER A 9 23.28 11.47 24.49
C SER A 9 23.46 10.53 23.29
N ALA A 10 23.66 11.08 22.10
CA ALA A 10 23.88 10.30 20.88
C ALA A 10 25.24 9.58 20.90
N LEU A 11 26.27 10.22 21.47
CA LEU A 11 27.59 9.61 21.64
C LEU A 11 27.56 8.45 22.62
N SER A 12 26.84 8.58 23.74
CA SER A 12 26.61 7.48 24.69
C SER A 12 25.84 6.32 24.05
N ALA A 13 24.82 6.61 23.24
CA ALA A 13 24.10 5.58 22.48
C ALA A 13 25.02 4.84 21.49
N ALA A 14 25.89 5.56 20.77
CA ALA A 14 26.85 4.95 19.86
C ALA A 14 27.88 4.07 20.58
N ALA A 15 28.34 4.49 21.77
CA ALA A 15 29.21 3.67 22.61
C ALA A 15 28.51 2.39 23.09
N ARG A 16 27.25 2.49 23.52
CA ARG A 16 26.43 1.35 23.93
C ARG A 16 26.21 0.35 22.79
N ALA A 17 25.96 0.86 21.58
CA ALA A 17 25.81 0.01 20.38
C ALA A 17 27.06 -0.84 20.09
N LEU A 18 28.26 -0.26 20.20
CA LEU A 18 29.52 -1.01 20.05
C LEU A 18 29.75 -1.96 21.23
N ALA A 19 29.43 -1.54 22.44
CA ALA A 19 29.58 -2.36 23.65
C ALA A 19 28.70 -3.62 23.64
N LEU A 20 27.51 -3.56 23.03
CA LEU A 20 26.64 -4.73 22.85
C LEU A 20 27.23 -5.81 21.93
N LEU A 21 28.16 -5.43 21.04
CA LEU A 21 28.89 -6.33 20.13
C LEU A 21 30.16 -6.93 20.74
N ILE A 22 30.55 -6.48 21.94
CA ILE A 22 31.74 -7.00 22.60
C ILE A 22 31.45 -8.39 23.17
N ALA A 23 32.32 -9.34 22.81
CA ALA A 23 32.23 -10.72 23.24
C ALA A 23 32.45 -10.86 24.76
N ALA A 24 31.79 -11.85 25.35
CA ALA A 24 32.03 -12.22 26.75
C ALA A 24 33.36 -12.96 26.95
N ASP A 25 33.85 -13.64 25.90
CA ASP A 25 35.12 -14.36 25.90
C ASP A 25 36.29 -13.36 26.11
N PRO A 26 37.15 -13.55 27.13
CA PRO A 26 38.23 -12.62 27.45
C PRO A 26 39.24 -12.41 26.30
N ASP A 27 39.54 -13.46 25.52
CA ASP A 27 40.55 -13.43 24.46
C ASP A 27 40.00 -12.77 23.19
N VAL A 28 38.71 -12.95 22.90
CA VAL A 28 38.02 -12.23 21.82
C VAL A 28 37.84 -10.76 22.20
N ARG A 29 37.40 -10.49 23.44
CA ARG A 29 37.23 -9.14 23.98
C ARG A 29 38.51 -8.32 23.93
N ALA A 30 39.65 -8.90 24.30
CA ALA A 30 40.94 -8.20 24.26
C ALA A 30 41.32 -7.78 22.83
N ARG A 31 41.06 -8.64 21.83
CA ARG A 31 41.30 -8.32 20.41
C ARG A 31 40.35 -7.24 19.90
N GLN A 32 39.07 -7.34 20.24
CA GLN A 32 38.04 -6.35 19.90
C GLN A 32 38.35 -4.96 20.48
N LEU A 33 38.73 -4.88 21.76
CA LEU A 33 39.10 -3.62 22.40
C LEU A 33 40.38 -3.02 21.79
N ALA A 34 41.36 -3.84 21.43
CA ALA A 34 42.56 -3.37 20.75
C ALA A 34 42.25 -2.78 19.35
N GLU A 35 41.35 -3.40 18.60
CA GLU A 35 40.91 -2.90 17.28
C GLU A 35 40.18 -1.56 17.43
N LEU A 36 39.30 -1.42 18.42
CA LEU A 36 38.61 -0.15 18.71
C LEU A 36 39.56 0.97 19.14
N ALA A 37 40.52 0.67 20.03
CA ALA A 37 41.48 1.66 20.53
C ALA A 37 42.34 2.28 19.41
N SER A 38 42.54 1.55 18.31
CA SER A 38 43.32 2.03 17.16
C SER A 38 42.55 2.96 16.21
N HIS A 39 41.21 3.02 16.31
CA HIS A 39 40.36 3.77 15.39
C HIS A 39 39.45 4.81 16.06
N LEU A 40 39.19 4.67 17.38
CA LEU A 40 38.37 5.62 18.16
C LEU A 40 39.23 6.67 18.86
N ASP A 41 38.69 7.88 19.02
CA ASP A 41 39.26 8.89 19.90
C ASP A 41 39.19 8.43 21.37
N LYS A 42 40.14 8.86 22.21
CA LYS A 42 40.28 8.37 23.61
C LYS A 42 39.00 8.47 24.43
N ASP A 43 38.29 9.60 24.32
CA ASP A 43 37.07 9.84 25.09
C ASP A 43 35.94 8.88 24.69
N TRP A 44 35.82 8.58 23.40
CA TRP A 44 34.81 7.64 22.90
C TRP A 44 35.18 6.19 23.24
N PHE A 45 36.47 5.84 23.17
CA PHE A 45 36.96 4.53 23.57
C PHE A 45 36.68 4.23 25.05
N HIS A 46 36.97 5.17 25.96
CA HIS A 46 36.67 5.01 27.39
C HIS A 46 35.17 4.83 27.65
N LEU A 47 34.32 5.55 26.91
CA LEU A 47 32.86 5.40 27.02
C LEU A 47 32.39 4.01 26.58
N VAL A 48 32.98 3.44 25.52
CA VAL A 48 32.69 2.07 25.08
C VAL A 48 33.13 1.06 26.14
N GLU A 49 34.31 1.22 26.74
CA GLU A 49 34.77 0.34 27.82
C GLU A 49 33.83 0.36 29.04
N ASP A 50 33.33 1.54 29.41
CA ASP A 50 32.46 1.68 30.58
C ASP A 50 31.06 1.10 30.32
N GLU A 51 30.50 1.33 29.13
CA GLU A 51 29.26 0.66 28.70
C GLU A 51 29.47 -0.87 28.62
N ALA A 52 30.60 -1.35 28.09
CA ALA A 52 30.88 -2.78 28.01
C ALA A 52 30.91 -3.45 29.38
N LYS A 53 31.48 -2.78 30.40
CA LYS A 53 31.45 -3.24 31.79
C LYS A 53 30.01 -3.31 32.30
N ALA A 54 29.21 -2.27 32.08
CA ALA A 54 27.81 -2.22 32.52
C ALA A 54 26.92 -3.29 31.87
N LEU A 55 27.21 -3.67 30.62
CA LEU A 55 26.42 -4.63 29.85
C LEU A 55 26.87 -6.10 30.02
N THR A 56 27.91 -6.36 30.83
CA THR A 56 28.50 -7.71 30.98
C THR A 56 27.50 -8.73 31.51
N SER A 57 26.56 -8.32 32.37
CA SER A 57 25.60 -9.20 33.05
C SER A 57 24.23 -9.33 32.37
N LEU A 58 24.04 -8.69 31.21
CA LEU A 58 22.75 -8.74 30.51
C LEU A 58 22.51 -10.11 29.87
N SER A 59 21.27 -10.59 29.98
CA SER A 59 20.81 -11.75 29.22
C SER A 59 20.77 -11.42 27.72
N ARG A 60 20.76 -12.44 26.85
CA ARG A 60 20.71 -12.23 25.39
C ARG A 60 19.44 -11.49 24.94
N SER A 61 18.29 -11.74 25.59
CA SER A 61 17.03 -11.06 25.31
C SER A 61 17.12 -9.57 25.65
N ASP A 62 17.66 -9.24 26.82
CA ASP A 62 17.79 -7.85 27.26
C ASP A 62 18.79 -7.06 26.39
N ARG A 63 19.78 -7.74 25.80
CA ARG A 63 20.74 -7.12 24.86
C ARG A 63 20.04 -6.65 23.58
N LEU A 64 19.06 -7.39 23.07
CA LEU A 64 18.32 -7.00 21.87
C LEU A 64 17.42 -5.79 22.15
N ASP A 65 16.69 -5.79 23.26
CA ASP A 65 15.86 -4.65 23.64
C ASP A 65 16.68 -3.40 23.98
N THR A 66 17.88 -3.61 24.56
CA THR A 66 18.85 -2.53 24.74
C THR A 66 19.33 -1.98 23.39
N LEU A 67 19.60 -2.83 22.40
CA LEU A 67 19.99 -2.37 21.07
C LEU A 67 18.87 -1.55 20.40
N LEU A 68 17.64 -2.05 20.44
CA LEU A 68 16.50 -1.42 19.78
C LEU A 68 16.09 -0.09 20.44
N SER A 69 16.23 0.02 21.77
CA SER A 69 16.06 1.31 22.46
C SER A 69 17.23 2.28 22.24
N THR A 70 18.41 1.78 21.85
CA THR A 70 19.59 2.59 21.50
C THR A 70 19.46 3.19 20.11
N VAL A 71 18.86 2.47 19.14
CA VAL A 71 18.76 2.88 17.72
C VAL A 71 18.17 4.29 17.50
N PRO A 72 17.03 4.69 18.09
CA PRO A 72 16.47 6.03 17.90
C PRO A 72 17.39 7.16 18.39
N GLN A 73 18.22 6.89 19.40
CA GLN A 73 19.13 7.88 20.00
C GLN A 73 20.35 8.16 19.09
N LEU A 74 20.63 7.28 18.13
CA LEU A 74 21.70 7.46 17.14
C LEU A 74 21.39 8.56 16.11
N ALA A 75 20.12 9.02 16.02
CA ALA A 75 19.72 10.09 15.11
C ALA A 75 20.51 11.39 15.34
N GLY A 76 20.92 11.67 16.58
CA GLY A 76 21.66 12.87 16.97
C GLY A 76 23.17 12.87 16.64
N LEU A 77 23.71 11.80 16.03
CA LEU A 77 25.14 11.73 15.69
C LEU A 77 25.53 12.72 14.59
N ASP A 78 26.76 13.24 14.66
CA ASP A 78 27.34 13.99 13.54
C ASP A 78 27.67 13.07 12.35
N ALA A 79 27.92 13.69 11.19
CA ALA A 79 28.16 12.97 9.94
C ALA A 79 29.39 12.06 9.96
N ARG A 80 30.47 12.44 10.67
CA ARG A 80 31.71 11.64 10.75
C ARG A 80 31.47 10.39 11.59
N ARG A 81 30.87 10.55 12.77
CA ARG A 81 30.56 9.41 13.67
C ARG A 81 29.51 8.48 13.08
N ARG A 82 28.49 9.02 12.37
CA ARG A 82 27.48 8.23 11.65
C ARG A 82 28.08 7.34 10.56
N GLN A 83 29.15 7.80 9.89
CA GLN A 83 29.87 6.99 8.90
C GLN A 83 30.83 5.96 9.54
N LEU A 84 31.48 6.32 10.65
CA LEU A 84 32.47 5.45 11.31
C LEU A 84 31.83 4.26 12.04
N LEU A 85 30.65 4.46 12.64
CA LEU A 85 30.02 3.48 13.54
C LEU A 85 29.72 2.11 12.87
N PRO A 86 29.13 2.01 11.66
CA PRO A 86 28.91 0.73 10.99
C PRO A 86 30.21 -0.01 10.63
N ASP A 87 31.27 0.73 10.30
CA ASP A 87 32.58 0.14 10.01
C ASP A 87 33.25 -0.43 11.25
N MET A 88 33.10 0.23 12.41
CA MET A 88 33.61 -0.27 13.68
C MET A 88 32.84 -1.49 14.17
N ALA A 89 31.51 -1.48 14.04
CA ALA A 89 30.67 -2.63 14.36
C ALA A 89 31.08 -3.86 13.54
N ARG A 90 31.32 -3.69 12.23
CA ARG A 90 31.80 -4.77 11.36
C ARG A 90 33.16 -5.32 11.78
N ARG A 91 34.14 -4.45 12.07
CA ARG A 91 35.47 -4.87 12.50
C ARG A 91 35.46 -5.62 13.83
N LEU A 92 34.61 -5.19 14.76
CA LEU A 92 34.43 -5.88 16.05
C LEU A 92 34.00 -7.33 15.86
N VAL A 93 32.97 -7.57 15.05
CA VAL A 93 32.42 -8.91 14.85
C VAL A 93 33.31 -9.80 13.97
N GLU A 94 34.19 -9.19 13.16
CA GLU A 94 35.16 -9.93 12.33
C GLU A 94 36.48 -10.24 13.08
N ALA A 95 36.69 -9.70 14.28
CA ALA A 95 37.97 -9.75 15.02
C ALA A 95 38.45 -11.17 15.39
N ASP A 96 37.53 -12.13 15.50
CA ASP A 96 37.83 -13.52 15.82
C ASP A 96 37.75 -14.48 14.60
N GLY A 97 37.41 -13.94 13.43
CA GLY A 97 37.23 -14.71 12.20
C GLY A 97 35.96 -15.57 12.17
N ARG A 98 35.04 -15.42 13.13
CA ARG A 98 33.77 -16.16 13.21
C ARG A 98 32.63 -15.23 13.62
N VAL A 99 31.84 -14.78 12.65
CA VAL A 99 30.65 -13.98 12.94
C VAL A 99 29.49 -14.90 13.34
N SER A 100 29.02 -14.79 14.59
CA SER A 100 27.78 -15.46 15.03
C SER A 100 26.54 -14.82 14.39
N LEU A 101 25.43 -15.56 14.39
CA LEU A 101 24.17 -15.05 13.89
C LEU A 101 23.77 -13.75 14.63
N THR A 102 23.82 -13.72 15.96
CA THR A 102 23.49 -12.55 16.78
C THR A 102 24.37 -11.32 16.46
N GLU A 103 25.67 -11.52 16.28
CA GLU A 103 26.62 -10.43 15.94
C GLU A 103 26.37 -9.84 14.55
N TYR A 104 26.11 -10.71 13.57
CA TYR A 104 25.71 -10.31 12.22
C TYR A 104 24.41 -9.49 12.25
N LEU A 105 23.43 -9.98 13.01
CA LEU A 105 22.11 -9.39 13.18
C LEU A 105 22.17 -7.98 13.80
N TYR A 106 22.96 -7.80 14.86
CA TYR A 106 23.14 -6.49 15.52
C TYR A 106 23.86 -5.49 14.61
N THR A 107 24.89 -5.95 13.90
CA THR A 107 25.64 -5.12 12.94
C THR A 107 24.75 -4.62 11.80
N ARG A 108 23.79 -5.45 11.36
CA ARG A 108 22.81 -5.10 10.34
C ARG A 108 21.82 -4.04 10.83
N LEU A 109 21.22 -4.22 12.01
CA LEU A 109 20.30 -3.23 12.60
C LEU A 109 20.96 -1.85 12.76
N LEU A 110 22.23 -1.80 13.17
CA LEU A 110 22.99 -0.56 13.26
C LEU A 110 23.22 0.09 11.90
N ARG A 111 23.54 -0.71 10.87
CA ARG A 111 23.71 -0.20 9.50
C ARG A 111 22.42 0.43 8.99
N ASP A 112 21.30 -0.26 9.13
CA ASP A 112 20.00 0.18 8.60
C ASP A 112 19.54 1.48 9.29
N ALA A 113 19.76 1.60 10.60
CA ALA A 113 19.48 2.82 11.36
C ALA A 113 20.33 4.04 10.94
N LEU A 114 21.60 3.82 10.57
CA LEU A 114 22.56 4.89 10.31
C LEU A 114 22.67 5.27 8.83
N GLN A 115 22.30 4.35 7.94
CA GLN A 115 22.38 4.49 6.49
C GLN A 115 21.08 3.97 5.83
N PRO A 116 19.94 4.67 5.99
CA PRO A 116 18.70 4.28 5.34
C PRO A 116 18.90 4.19 3.82
N SER A 117 18.69 3.00 3.25
CA SER A 117 18.99 2.70 1.85
C SER A 117 18.19 3.59 0.90
N SER A 118 18.84 4.54 0.23
CA SER A 118 18.19 5.48 -0.71
C SER A 118 18.03 4.96 -2.15
N ARG A 119 18.01 3.64 -2.39
CA ARG A 119 18.04 3.11 -3.77
C ARG A 119 16.92 2.10 -4.05
N LYS A 120 15.87 2.56 -4.74
CA LYS A 120 14.91 1.73 -5.47
C LYS A 120 15.65 1.02 -6.61
N LYS A 121 16.10 -0.22 -6.38
CA LYS A 121 16.56 -1.10 -7.47
C LYS A 121 15.35 -1.76 -8.13
N PRO A 122 15.47 -2.13 -9.43
CA PRO A 122 14.35 -2.70 -10.18
C PRO A 122 13.83 -3.97 -9.50
N PHE A 123 12.50 -4.04 -9.42
CA PHE A 123 11.74 -5.16 -8.90
C PHE A 123 11.82 -6.34 -9.88
N ASP A 124 12.50 -7.42 -9.51
CA ASP A 124 12.39 -8.70 -10.20
C ASP A 124 11.71 -9.72 -9.27
N ILE A 125 10.51 -10.13 -9.67
CA ILE A 125 9.67 -11.11 -8.97
C ILE A 125 10.42 -12.44 -8.78
N ASN A 126 11.27 -12.85 -9.73
CA ASN A 126 12.03 -14.08 -9.60
C ASN A 126 13.12 -13.98 -8.51
N HIS A 127 13.74 -12.81 -8.37
CA HIS A 127 14.70 -12.57 -7.29
C HIS A 127 13.99 -12.53 -5.94
N LEU A 128 12.85 -11.83 -5.82
CA LEU A 128 12.06 -11.83 -4.58
C LEU A 128 11.59 -13.24 -4.21
N ARG A 129 11.15 -14.04 -5.18
CA ARG A 129 10.81 -15.46 -4.98
C ARG A 129 11.98 -16.27 -4.46
N GLN A 130 13.18 -16.06 -5.00
CA GLN A 130 14.40 -16.71 -4.50
C GLN A 130 14.75 -16.23 -3.08
N HIS A 131 14.58 -14.95 -2.78
CA HIS A 131 14.84 -14.35 -1.48
C HIS A 131 13.85 -14.83 -0.40
N THR A 132 12.55 -14.85 -0.70
CA THR A 132 11.51 -15.41 0.18
C THR A 132 11.75 -16.90 0.42
N ARG A 133 12.04 -17.68 -0.63
CA ARG A 133 12.40 -19.10 -0.51
C ARG A 133 13.63 -19.28 0.38
N LEU A 134 14.63 -18.41 0.23
CA LEU A 134 15.87 -18.46 1.00
C LEU A 134 15.61 -18.27 2.50
N LEU A 135 14.87 -17.23 2.89
CA LEU A 135 14.61 -16.94 4.30
C LEU A 135 13.75 -18.03 4.97
N LEU A 136 12.69 -18.50 4.29
CA LEU A 136 11.86 -19.60 4.81
C LEU A 136 12.66 -20.90 4.93
N SER A 137 13.51 -21.21 3.94
CA SER A 137 14.37 -22.40 4.00
C SER A 137 15.43 -22.31 5.09
N LEU A 138 15.93 -21.10 5.35
CA LEU A 138 16.91 -20.85 6.41
C LEU A 138 16.26 -21.06 7.78
N LEU A 139 15.07 -20.49 7.99
CA LEU A 139 14.34 -20.61 9.26
C LEU A 139 13.88 -22.05 9.53
N ALA A 140 13.34 -22.74 8.52
CA ALA A 140 12.96 -24.15 8.65
C ALA A 140 14.15 -25.06 9.00
N ARG A 141 15.34 -24.78 8.45
CA ARG A 141 16.57 -25.53 8.76
C ARG A 141 17.18 -25.18 10.10
N ALA A 142 16.99 -23.94 10.57
CA ALA A 142 17.44 -23.51 11.87
C ALA A 142 16.66 -24.25 12.98
N GLY A 143 15.35 -24.48 12.77
CA GLY A 143 14.53 -25.10 13.81
C GLY A 143 14.38 -26.61 13.77
N GLN A 144 14.45 -27.23 12.59
CA GLN A 144 14.19 -28.66 12.47
C GLN A 144 15.47 -29.46 12.20
N HIS A 145 15.67 -30.55 12.94
CA HIS A 145 16.78 -31.47 12.75
C HIS A 145 16.50 -32.57 11.71
N GLU A 146 15.24 -33.00 11.61
CA GLU A 146 14.77 -34.03 10.68
C GLU A 146 14.40 -33.43 9.31
N GLU A 147 14.79 -34.09 8.21
CA GLU A 147 14.58 -33.54 6.87
C GLU A 147 13.10 -33.47 6.46
N GLN A 148 12.27 -34.37 6.99
CA GLN A 148 10.82 -34.34 6.76
C GLN A 148 10.17 -33.18 7.52
N ALA A 149 10.46 -33.03 8.82
CA ALA A 149 9.98 -31.91 9.63
C ALA A 149 10.40 -30.54 9.07
N ARG A 150 11.62 -30.42 8.52
CA ARG A 150 12.07 -29.19 7.81
C ARG A 150 11.20 -28.87 6.61
N ARG A 151 10.80 -29.88 5.83
CA ARG A 151 9.95 -29.68 4.64
C ARG A 151 8.56 -29.24 5.06
N ASP A 152 8.02 -29.85 6.10
CA ASP A 152 6.68 -29.55 6.59
C ASP A 152 6.63 -28.13 7.20
N ALA A 153 7.65 -27.73 7.97
CA ALA A 153 7.82 -26.37 8.46
C ALA A 153 7.98 -25.34 7.32
N TYR A 154 8.80 -25.65 6.31
CA TYR A 154 8.95 -24.80 5.13
C TYR A 154 7.64 -24.66 4.36
N LEU A 155 6.86 -25.74 4.21
CA LEU A 155 5.56 -25.71 3.53
C LEU A 155 4.54 -24.91 4.32
N ALA A 156 4.53 -25.01 5.66
CA ALA A 156 3.67 -24.21 6.52
C ALA A 156 3.92 -22.71 6.32
N GLY A 157 5.19 -22.30 6.29
CA GLY A 157 5.56 -20.93 5.95
C GLY A 157 5.25 -20.54 4.51
N ALA A 158 5.56 -21.40 3.54
CA ALA A 158 5.36 -21.13 2.13
C ALA A 158 3.88 -20.91 1.77
N ARG A 159 2.93 -21.54 2.49
CA ARG A 159 1.49 -21.32 2.32
C ARG A 159 1.04 -19.92 2.72
N LEU A 160 1.74 -19.26 3.63
CA LEU A 160 1.43 -17.92 4.11
C LEU A 160 2.36 -16.85 3.52
N ALA A 161 3.30 -17.24 2.67
CA ALA A 161 4.23 -16.33 2.02
C ALA A 161 3.51 -15.34 1.11
N PRO A 162 4.05 -14.12 0.91
CA PRO A 162 3.44 -13.08 0.06
C PRO A 162 3.48 -13.41 -1.45
N MET A 163 3.82 -14.65 -1.82
CA MET A 163 3.97 -15.08 -3.21
C MET A 163 3.99 -16.60 -3.37
N ASP A 164 3.42 -17.04 -4.48
CA ASP A 164 3.37 -18.44 -4.87
C ASP A 164 4.60 -18.91 -5.65
N GLY A 165 4.70 -20.23 -5.80
CA GLY A 165 5.69 -20.86 -6.67
C GLY A 165 7.12 -20.86 -6.09
N LEU A 166 7.26 -20.79 -4.77
CA LEU A 166 8.56 -20.80 -4.07
C LEU A 166 9.39 -22.08 -4.31
N GLY A 167 8.78 -23.13 -4.85
CA GLY A 167 9.44 -24.41 -5.10
C GLY A 167 9.64 -25.19 -3.80
N THR A 168 10.69 -26.00 -3.72
CA THR A 168 10.97 -26.87 -2.57
C THR A 168 11.98 -26.25 -1.61
N LEU A 169 12.06 -26.78 -0.39
CA LEU A 169 13.12 -26.43 0.58
C LEU A 169 14.52 -26.43 -0.05
N LEU A 170 15.30 -25.37 0.16
CA LEU A 170 16.68 -25.28 -0.37
C LEU A 170 17.67 -26.18 0.38
N PRO A 171 18.70 -26.74 -0.27
CA PRO A 171 19.77 -27.50 0.40
C PRO A 171 20.69 -26.62 1.27
N ALA A 172 21.30 -27.20 2.32
CA ALA A 172 22.20 -26.50 3.24
C ALA A 172 23.41 -25.79 2.57
N GLY A 173 23.87 -26.28 1.42
CA GLY A 173 24.99 -25.68 0.69
C GLY A 173 24.68 -24.38 -0.06
N GLN A 174 23.42 -23.91 -0.06
CA GLN A 174 23.02 -22.73 -0.85
C GLN A 174 22.96 -21.43 -0.06
N PHE A 175 23.14 -21.48 1.26
CA PHE A 175 23.11 -20.31 2.15
C PHE A 175 24.49 -19.65 2.23
N SER A 176 24.51 -18.33 2.14
CA SER A 176 25.68 -17.51 2.47
C SER A 176 25.22 -16.20 3.10
N THR A 177 26.03 -15.65 3.99
CA THR A 177 25.75 -14.36 4.66
C THR A 177 25.40 -13.26 3.67
N ARG A 178 26.16 -13.16 2.57
CA ARG A 178 25.88 -12.21 1.47
C ARG A 178 24.52 -12.41 0.80
N LYS A 179 24.06 -13.66 0.60
CA LYS A 179 22.75 -13.93 -0.02
C LYS A 179 21.60 -13.64 0.93
N VAL A 180 21.79 -13.90 2.23
CA VAL A 180 20.82 -13.55 3.28
C VAL A 180 20.71 -12.04 3.39
N ASP A 181 21.83 -11.32 3.37
CA ASP A 181 21.85 -9.85 3.35
C ASP A 181 21.06 -9.28 2.17
N GLN A 182 21.36 -9.78 0.96
CA GLN A 182 20.68 -9.36 -0.25
C GLN A 182 19.18 -9.66 -0.21
N ALA A 183 18.81 -10.81 0.37
CA ALA A 183 17.41 -11.17 0.55
C ALA A 183 16.70 -10.22 1.49
N LEU A 184 17.26 -9.97 2.67
CA LEU A 184 16.68 -9.05 3.65
C LEU A 184 16.62 -7.62 3.11
N ASP A 185 17.67 -7.11 2.44
CA ASP A 185 17.67 -5.77 1.83
C ASP A 185 16.58 -5.65 0.75
N ALA A 186 16.48 -6.66 -0.12
CA ALA A 186 15.49 -6.68 -1.19
C ALA A 186 14.06 -6.76 -0.64
N LEU A 187 13.85 -7.56 0.40
CA LEU A 187 12.55 -7.73 1.03
C LEU A 187 12.17 -6.53 1.92
N ALA A 188 13.12 -5.87 2.58
CA ALA A 188 12.89 -4.64 3.35
C ALA A 188 12.47 -3.47 2.46
N ALA A 189 12.95 -3.44 1.21
CA ALA A 189 12.55 -2.46 0.20
C ALA A 189 11.13 -2.69 -0.38
N THR A 190 10.44 -3.77 -0.01
CA THR A 190 9.06 -4.05 -0.45
C THR A 190 8.02 -3.28 0.35
N ALA A 191 6.78 -3.22 -0.13
CA ALA A 191 5.68 -2.55 0.57
C ALA A 191 5.43 -3.17 1.97
N SER A 192 4.95 -2.38 2.93
CA SER A 192 4.69 -2.84 4.31
C SER A 192 3.80 -4.08 4.40
N GLY A 193 2.76 -4.19 3.55
CA GLY A 193 1.91 -5.39 3.48
C GLY A 193 2.65 -6.66 3.03
N PHE A 194 3.63 -6.51 2.14
CA PHE A 194 4.50 -7.61 1.73
C PHE A 194 5.39 -8.06 2.89
N ARG A 195 5.97 -7.10 3.62
CA ARG A 195 6.82 -7.36 4.79
C ARG A 195 6.03 -8.01 5.92
N PHE A 196 4.80 -7.57 6.17
CA PHE A 196 3.88 -8.20 7.13
C PHE A 196 3.56 -9.65 6.76
N ALA A 197 3.17 -9.91 5.52
CA ALA A 197 2.91 -11.27 5.04
C ALA A 197 4.18 -12.15 5.08
N MET A 198 5.36 -11.56 4.81
CA MET A 198 6.64 -12.24 4.95
C MET A 198 6.91 -12.62 6.41
N VAL A 199 6.70 -11.72 7.37
CA VAL A 199 6.86 -11.99 8.81
C VAL A 199 5.88 -13.06 9.28
N ARG A 200 4.62 -13.03 8.81
CA ARG A 200 3.65 -14.11 9.07
C ARG A 200 4.10 -15.47 8.56
N ALA A 201 4.66 -15.51 7.35
CA ALA A 201 5.20 -16.73 6.77
C ALA A 201 6.41 -17.26 7.55
N LEU A 202 7.29 -16.36 8.01
CA LEU A 202 8.41 -16.71 8.88
C LEU A 202 7.91 -17.25 10.23
N ALA A 203 6.94 -16.59 10.85
CA ALA A 203 6.35 -17.02 12.10
C ALA A 203 5.70 -18.42 11.96
N ALA A 204 4.93 -18.67 10.90
CA ALA A 204 4.36 -20.01 10.66
C ALA A 204 5.41 -21.09 10.34
N THR A 205 6.57 -20.70 9.79
CA THR A 205 7.70 -21.62 9.63
C THR A 205 8.30 -22.00 10.99
N ALA A 206 8.50 -21.01 11.86
CA ALA A 206 9.10 -21.20 13.17
C ALA A 206 8.14 -21.92 14.15
N HIS A 207 6.85 -21.62 14.12
CA HIS A 207 5.85 -22.20 15.03
C HIS A 207 5.27 -23.54 14.58
N HIS A 208 5.81 -24.15 13.52
CA HIS A 208 5.23 -25.36 12.93
C HIS A 208 5.15 -26.55 13.88
N ASP A 209 6.15 -26.75 14.74
CA ASP A 209 6.22 -27.86 15.70
C ASP A 209 5.73 -27.49 17.12
N HIS A 210 5.15 -26.31 17.26
CA HIS A 210 4.70 -25.72 18.52
C HIS A 210 5.80 -25.56 19.59
N HIS A 211 7.08 -25.71 19.23
CA HIS A 211 8.23 -25.60 20.12
C HIS A 211 9.31 -24.72 19.50
N ILE A 212 9.18 -23.40 19.67
CA ILE A 212 10.19 -22.48 19.18
C ILE A 212 11.43 -22.51 20.08
N THR A 213 12.60 -22.88 19.52
CA THR A 213 13.84 -22.76 20.28
C THR A 213 14.25 -21.29 20.43
N GLN A 214 15.06 -20.99 21.45
CA GLN A 214 15.56 -19.62 21.65
C GLN A 214 16.33 -19.10 20.42
N ALA A 215 17.07 -19.97 19.73
CA ALA A 215 17.82 -19.61 18.53
C ALA A 215 16.90 -19.33 17.33
N GLU A 216 15.78 -20.03 17.19
CA GLU A 216 14.77 -19.75 16.16
C GLU A 216 14.01 -18.45 16.42
N ASN A 217 13.65 -18.17 17.68
CA ASN A 217 12.98 -16.93 18.04
C ASN A 217 13.89 -15.71 17.81
N GLU A 218 15.18 -15.81 18.16
CA GLU A 218 16.17 -14.77 17.85
C GLU A 218 16.31 -14.52 16.34
N LEU A 219 16.29 -15.59 15.54
CA LEU A 219 16.33 -15.51 14.07
C LEU A 219 15.06 -14.86 13.51
N LEU A 220 13.89 -15.26 14.00
CA LEU A 220 12.58 -14.74 13.59
C LEU A 220 12.43 -13.26 13.94
N GLU A 221 12.70 -12.88 15.20
CA GLU A 221 12.60 -11.49 15.66
C GLU A 221 13.50 -10.58 14.86
N THR A 222 14.70 -11.06 14.50
CA THR A 222 15.60 -10.21 13.73
C THR A 222 15.23 -10.14 12.26
N MET A 223 14.77 -11.23 11.65
CA MET A 223 14.21 -11.15 10.30
C MET A 223 13.02 -10.17 10.27
N ALA A 224 12.16 -10.19 11.30
CA ALA A 224 11.05 -9.25 11.43
C ALA A 224 11.52 -7.79 11.64
N SER A 225 12.55 -7.58 12.45
CA SER A 225 13.16 -6.26 12.68
C SER A 225 13.82 -5.71 11.41
N ALA A 226 14.57 -6.55 10.67
CA ALA A 226 15.19 -6.18 9.39
C ALA A 226 14.18 -5.91 8.27
N LEU A 227 12.91 -6.33 8.45
CA LEU A 227 11.80 -6.04 7.55
C LEU A 227 10.93 -4.85 8.03
N ASP A 228 11.39 -4.07 9.01
CA ASP A 228 10.62 -2.98 9.66
C ASP A 228 9.22 -3.45 10.11
N SER A 229 9.15 -4.65 10.71
CA SER A 229 7.87 -5.32 11.04
C SER A 229 7.96 -6.12 12.35
N ARG A 230 8.73 -5.63 13.33
CA ARG A 230 8.85 -6.26 14.67
C ARG A 230 7.54 -6.16 15.46
N ASP A 231 6.91 -4.99 15.48
CA ASP A 231 5.67 -4.77 16.26
C ASP A 231 4.53 -5.70 15.81
N THR A 232 4.48 -6.00 14.51
CA THR A 232 3.51 -6.93 13.95
C THR A 232 3.72 -8.38 14.35
N LEU A 233 4.92 -8.77 14.80
CA LEU A 233 5.16 -10.12 15.33
C LEU A 233 4.47 -10.33 16.69
N ALA A 234 4.36 -9.26 17.50
CA ALA A 234 3.71 -9.30 18.81
C ALA A 234 2.17 -9.37 18.72
N GLU A 235 1.59 -8.96 17.59
CA GLU A 235 0.14 -8.97 17.33
C GLU A 235 -0.37 -10.28 16.70
N LEU A 236 0.53 -11.21 16.32
CA LEU A 236 0.11 -12.46 15.71
C LEU A 236 -0.52 -13.38 16.77
N PRO A 237 -1.77 -13.85 16.56
CA PRO A 237 -2.36 -14.84 17.45
C PRO A 237 -1.51 -16.11 17.43
N VAL A 238 -1.18 -16.64 18.61
CA VAL A 238 -0.63 -18.00 18.74
C VAL A 238 -1.76 -18.97 18.41
N GLU A 239 -1.98 -19.25 17.12
CA GLU A 239 -2.98 -20.22 16.69
C GLU A 239 -2.53 -21.64 17.07
N THR A 240 -3.14 -22.19 18.11
CA THR A 240 -3.23 -23.64 18.31
C THR A 240 -4.07 -24.24 17.18
N PRO A 241 -3.57 -25.25 16.45
CA PRO A 241 -4.34 -25.86 15.38
C PRO A 241 -5.52 -26.65 15.97
N ALA A 242 -6.72 -26.42 15.43
CA ALA A 242 -7.90 -27.23 15.69
C ALA A 242 -7.68 -28.66 15.17
N PRO A 243 -8.24 -29.70 15.84
CA PRO A 243 -8.00 -31.08 15.47
C PRO A 243 -8.60 -31.40 14.10
N GLU A 244 -7.86 -32.21 13.34
CA GLU A 244 -8.27 -32.81 12.08
C GLU A 244 -9.67 -33.45 12.23
N GLN A 245 -10.64 -32.97 11.43
CA GLN A 245 -11.88 -33.68 11.22
C GLN A 245 -11.83 -34.41 9.88
N ASP A 246 -11.98 -35.71 10.05
CA ASP A 246 -11.90 -36.81 9.13
C ASP A 246 -12.84 -36.66 7.93
N SER A 247 -12.34 -37.10 6.79
CA SER A 247 -13.03 -37.23 5.53
C SER A 247 -14.10 -38.32 5.58
N SER A 248 -15.36 -38.00 5.27
CA SER A 248 -16.31 -38.93 4.62
C SER A 248 -17.61 -38.21 4.24
N ASP A 249 -17.78 -37.92 2.95
CA ASP A 249 -18.69 -38.63 2.02
C ASP A 249 -19.13 -37.72 0.85
N PRO A 250 -19.42 -38.32 -0.33
CA PRO A 250 -19.63 -37.60 -1.59
C PRO A 250 -21.11 -37.26 -1.82
N THR A 251 -21.40 -36.70 -3.01
CA THR A 251 -22.71 -36.40 -3.61
C THR A 251 -23.43 -35.11 -3.16
N GLY A 252 -23.51 -34.16 -4.09
CA GLY A 252 -24.29 -32.93 -3.94
C GLY A 252 -24.14 -31.98 -5.13
N THR A 253 -24.59 -32.43 -6.31
CA THR A 253 -25.06 -31.63 -7.46
C THR A 253 -24.71 -30.14 -7.52
N ALA A 254 -23.74 -29.80 -8.38
CA ALA A 254 -23.51 -28.44 -8.85
C ALA A 254 -24.74 -27.92 -9.60
N SER A 255 -25.42 -26.92 -9.04
CA SER A 255 -26.45 -26.17 -9.76
C SER A 255 -25.81 -25.00 -10.49
N SER A 256 -25.91 -25.06 -11.82
CA SER A 256 -25.48 -24.06 -12.78
C SER A 256 -26.32 -22.78 -12.66
N THR A 257 -25.70 -21.69 -12.20
CA THR A 257 -26.21 -20.31 -12.36
C THR A 257 -25.19 -19.41 -13.06
N ALA A 258 -24.47 -19.95 -14.06
CA ALA A 258 -23.54 -19.19 -14.90
C ALA A 258 -24.09 -18.84 -16.30
N ALA A 259 -25.37 -19.17 -16.59
CA ALA A 259 -25.93 -19.07 -17.95
C ALA A 259 -26.88 -17.88 -18.20
N ALA A 260 -27.04 -16.93 -17.26
CA ALA A 260 -27.96 -15.80 -17.42
C ALA A 260 -27.30 -14.48 -17.86
N ALA A 261 -25.98 -14.36 -17.76
CA ALA A 261 -25.25 -13.14 -18.11
C ALA A 261 -25.08 -12.87 -19.63
N PRO A 262 -24.91 -13.86 -20.54
CA PRO A 262 -24.62 -13.56 -21.94
C PRO A 262 -25.87 -13.20 -22.77
N ALA A 263 -27.08 -13.53 -22.32
CA ALA A 263 -28.32 -13.25 -23.05
C ALA A 263 -28.73 -11.76 -23.01
N LEU A 264 -28.39 -11.04 -21.93
CA LEU A 264 -28.65 -9.60 -21.78
C LEU A 264 -27.62 -8.71 -22.50
N ALA A 265 -26.43 -9.24 -22.79
CA ALA A 265 -25.38 -8.51 -23.48
C ALA A 265 -25.59 -8.45 -25.01
N ILE A 266 -26.34 -9.41 -25.58
CA ILE A 266 -26.60 -9.46 -27.03
C ILE A 266 -27.78 -8.56 -27.42
N SER A 267 -28.80 -8.39 -26.57
CA SER A 267 -29.92 -7.46 -26.85
C SER A 267 -29.51 -5.99 -26.82
N ALA A 268 -28.44 -5.65 -26.09
CA ALA A 268 -27.88 -4.30 -26.05
C ALA A 268 -27.05 -3.94 -27.31
N LEU A 269 -26.69 -4.94 -28.14
CA LEU A 269 -25.97 -4.74 -29.41
C LEU A 269 -26.92 -4.64 -30.62
N THR A 270 -28.21 -4.87 -30.43
CA THR A 270 -29.23 -4.87 -31.50
C THR A 270 -30.18 -3.66 -31.47
N ASP A 271 -29.88 -2.63 -30.67
CA ASP A 271 -30.71 -1.42 -30.63
C ASP A 271 -30.41 -0.52 -31.84
N GLU A 272 -31.19 -0.66 -32.92
CA GLU A 272 -31.16 0.23 -34.08
C GLU A 272 -31.74 1.61 -33.71
N GLY A 273 -30.99 2.35 -32.89
CA GLY A 273 -31.34 3.71 -32.44
C GLY A 273 -31.20 4.79 -33.51
N ASN A 274 -31.89 5.92 -33.29
CA ASN A 274 -31.93 7.11 -34.14
C ASN A 274 -30.54 7.50 -34.74
N PRO A 275 -30.38 7.53 -36.08
CA PRO A 275 -29.10 7.74 -36.74
C PRO A 275 -28.40 9.05 -36.36
N GLU A 276 -29.16 10.12 -36.06
CA GLU A 276 -28.59 11.41 -35.66
C GLU A 276 -27.95 11.36 -34.27
N TRP A 277 -28.60 10.70 -33.32
CA TRP A 277 -28.06 10.51 -31.97
C TRP A 277 -26.80 9.65 -32.02
N GLN A 278 -26.84 8.53 -32.75
CA GLN A 278 -25.68 7.66 -32.93
C GLN A 278 -24.49 8.39 -33.56
N ALA A 279 -24.73 9.29 -34.53
CA ALA A 279 -23.67 10.07 -35.16
C ALA A 279 -23.03 11.09 -34.19
N ARG A 280 -23.84 11.72 -33.32
CA ARG A 280 -23.37 12.70 -32.32
C ARG A 280 -22.60 12.04 -31.17
N ASP A 281 -23.03 10.84 -30.75
CA ASP A 281 -22.50 10.10 -29.61
C ASP A 281 -21.15 9.39 -29.89
N ARG A 282 -20.80 9.19 -31.18
CA ARG A 282 -19.54 8.54 -31.58
C ARG A 282 -18.29 9.20 -31.02
N LEU A 283 -18.20 10.53 -31.05
CA LEU A 283 -17.00 11.24 -30.59
C LEU A 283 -16.88 11.26 -29.06
N PRO A 284 -17.92 11.61 -28.29
CA PRO A 284 -17.92 11.50 -26.83
C PRO A 284 -17.63 10.07 -26.34
N THR A 285 -18.28 9.06 -26.92
CA THR A 285 -18.03 7.65 -26.57
C THR A 285 -16.57 7.25 -26.84
N ARG A 286 -15.99 7.64 -27.98
CA ARG A 286 -14.57 7.37 -28.27
C ARG A 286 -13.64 8.09 -27.30
N ALA A 287 -13.91 9.34 -26.98
CA ALA A 287 -13.13 10.09 -26.01
C ALA A 287 -13.19 9.45 -24.61
N LEU A 288 -14.36 8.96 -24.20
CA LEU A 288 -14.57 8.24 -22.95
C LEU A 288 -13.79 6.91 -22.92
N ILE A 289 -13.82 6.14 -24.00
CA ILE A 289 -13.04 4.90 -24.11
C ILE A 289 -11.55 5.20 -24.01
N ILE A 290 -11.05 6.19 -24.77
CA ILE A 290 -9.64 6.59 -24.74
C ILE A 290 -9.22 7.05 -23.34
N ALA A 291 -10.04 7.84 -22.66
CA ALA A 291 -9.77 8.27 -21.29
C ALA A 291 -9.73 7.10 -20.31
N ASN A 292 -10.58 6.08 -20.48
CA ASN A 292 -10.59 4.88 -19.64
C ASN A 292 -9.49 3.85 -20.02
N LEU A 293 -8.87 3.96 -21.20
CA LEU A 293 -7.65 3.20 -21.52
C LEU A 293 -6.44 3.70 -20.73
N LEU A 294 -6.47 4.94 -20.25
CA LEU A 294 -5.36 5.50 -19.49
C LEU A 294 -5.15 4.81 -18.12
N PRO A 295 -6.18 4.58 -17.28
CA PRO A 295 -6.03 3.75 -16.10
C PRO A 295 -5.51 2.35 -16.42
N LEU A 296 -5.94 1.75 -17.54
CA LEU A 296 -5.43 0.45 -17.99
C LEU A 296 -3.95 0.50 -18.36
N ILE A 297 -3.52 1.52 -19.10
CA ILE A 297 -2.11 1.79 -19.40
C ILE A 297 -1.33 2.02 -18.12
N GLY A 298 -1.89 2.76 -17.16
CA GLY A 298 -1.32 2.97 -15.85
C GLY A 298 -1.04 1.66 -15.12
N VAL A 299 -2.00 0.74 -15.09
CA VAL A 299 -1.84 -0.57 -14.44
C VAL A 299 -0.82 -1.45 -15.19
N LEU A 300 -0.86 -1.46 -16.52
CA LEU A 300 -0.05 -2.38 -17.33
C LEU A 300 1.39 -1.92 -17.55
N LEU A 301 1.62 -0.60 -17.64
CA LEU A 301 2.91 -0.02 -18.04
C LEU A 301 3.54 0.88 -16.95
N LEU A 302 2.75 1.39 -16.00
CA LEU A 302 3.20 2.34 -14.97
C LEU A 302 3.03 1.79 -13.55
N ASP A 303 2.73 0.49 -13.41
CA ASP A 303 2.51 -0.21 -12.14
C ASP A 303 1.49 0.50 -11.21
N TRP A 304 0.46 1.12 -11.77
CA TRP A 304 -0.60 1.72 -10.97
C TRP A 304 -1.33 0.65 -10.16
N ASP A 305 -1.33 0.84 -8.85
CA ASP A 305 -2.09 0.03 -7.91
C ASP A 305 -3.54 0.51 -7.78
N VAL A 306 -4.30 -0.17 -6.92
CA VAL A 306 -5.69 0.19 -6.61
C VAL A 306 -5.79 1.66 -6.20
N ARG A 307 -4.87 2.17 -5.36
CA ARG A 307 -4.90 3.55 -4.86
C ARG A 307 -4.93 4.54 -6.02
N TYR A 308 -4.05 4.39 -7.02
CA TYR A 308 -4.04 5.29 -8.18
C TYR A 308 -5.38 5.29 -8.94
N LEU A 309 -6.00 4.12 -9.11
CA LEU A 309 -7.30 4.00 -9.76
C LEU A 309 -8.42 4.65 -8.95
N LEU A 310 -8.44 4.42 -7.63
CA LEU A 310 -9.43 5.02 -6.73
C LEU A 310 -9.34 6.54 -6.73
N LEU A 311 -8.13 7.09 -6.63
CA LEU A 311 -7.89 8.53 -6.63
C LEU A 311 -8.21 9.15 -7.99
N LEU A 312 -7.90 8.48 -9.10
CA LEU A 312 -8.21 8.96 -10.44
C LEU A 312 -9.73 8.99 -10.68
N TYR A 313 -10.45 7.94 -10.30
CA TYR A 313 -11.90 7.91 -10.39
C TYR A 313 -12.56 8.87 -9.41
N TRP A 314 -11.95 9.13 -8.26
CA TRP A 314 -12.40 10.20 -7.39
C TRP A 314 -12.24 11.59 -8.03
N LEU A 315 -11.09 11.88 -8.67
CA LEU A 315 -10.85 13.14 -9.40
C LEU A 315 -11.86 13.36 -10.54
N GLU A 316 -12.29 12.29 -11.21
CA GLU A 316 -13.33 12.33 -12.24
C GLU A 316 -14.63 12.97 -11.73
N ASN A 317 -15.01 12.71 -10.47
CA ASN A 317 -16.22 13.30 -9.88
C ASN A 317 -16.14 14.83 -9.76
N LEU A 318 -14.95 15.38 -9.48
CA LEU A 318 -14.77 16.83 -9.44
C LEU A 318 -14.94 17.47 -10.83
N VAL A 319 -14.43 16.79 -11.87
CA VAL A 319 -14.61 17.23 -13.27
C VAL A 319 -16.10 17.22 -13.65
N ILE A 320 -16.82 16.17 -13.26
CA ILE A 320 -18.26 16.05 -13.52
C ILE A 320 -19.07 17.10 -12.73
N GLY A 321 -18.71 17.36 -11.47
CA GLY A 321 -19.32 18.42 -10.67
C GLY A 321 -19.14 19.79 -11.32
N ALA A 322 -17.93 20.11 -11.78
CA ALA A 322 -17.64 21.36 -12.49
C ALA A 322 -18.46 21.46 -13.80
N ALA A 323 -18.53 20.39 -14.59
CA ALA A 323 -19.35 20.35 -15.80
C ALA A 323 -20.85 20.57 -15.49
N THR A 324 -21.35 20.04 -14.38
CA THR A 324 -22.75 20.21 -13.95
C THR A 324 -23.06 21.65 -13.57
N ILE A 325 -22.14 22.34 -12.87
CA ILE A 325 -22.26 23.78 -12.59
C ILE A 325 -22.34 24.58 -13.90
N ILE A 326 -21.47 24.28 -14.87
CA ILE A 326 -21.49 24.95 -16.19
C ILE A 326 -22.86 24.76 -16.86
N ARG A 327 -23.42 23.55 -16.83
CA ARG A 327 -24.74 23.24 -17.42
C ARG A 327 -25.86 24.03 -16.75
N MET A 328 -25.88 24.09 -15.42
CA MET A 328 -26.89 24.85 -14.67
C MET A 328 -26.80 26.35 -14.94
N LEU A 329 -25.58 26.92 -14.93
CA LEU A 329 -25.37 28.34 -15.22
C LEU A 329 -25.74 28.71 -16.65
N HIS A 330 -25.48 27.84 -17.63
CA HIS A 330 -25.86 28.09 -19.02
C HIS A 330 -27.39 28.06 -19.21
N ILE A 331 -28.11 27.13 -18.56
CA ILE A 331 -29.57 27.00 -18.69
C ILE A 331 -30.34 28.04 -17.87
N GLY A 332 -29.96 28.26 -16.61
CA GLY A 332 -30.68 29.15 -15.70
C GLY A 332 -30.11 30.57 -15.59
N GLY A 333 -28.96 30.85 -16.21
CA GLY A 333 -28.31 32.16 -16.15
C GLY A 333 -28.05 32.63 -14.71
N LEU A 334 -28.30 33.91 -14.44
CA LEU A 334 -28.15 34.50 -13.09
C LEU A 334 -29.02 33.81 -12.03
N LYS A 335 -30.19 33.28 -12.41
CA LYS A 335 -31.10 32.59 -11.47
C LYS A 335 -30.51 31.27 -10.97
N ALA A 336 -29.60 30.66 -11.74
CA ALA A 336 -28.94 29.42 -11.34
C ALA A 336 -27.76 29.62 -10.38
N ILE A 337 -27.34 30.86 -10.08
CA ILE A 337 -26.20 31.10 -9.18
C ILE A 337 -26.46 30.49 -7.80
N GLY A 338 -27.65 30.70 -7.22
CA GLY A 338 -28.00 30.15 -5.91
C GLY A 338 -27.96 28.63 -5.89
N THR A 339 -28.61 27.98 -6.86
CA THR A 339 -28.60 26.51 -7.01
C THR A 339 -27.20 25.97 -7.27
N SER A 340 -26.38 26.67 -8.04
CA SER A 340 -25.00 26.26 -8.34
C SER A 340 -24.09 26.37 -7.11
N LEU A 341 -24.25 27.41 -6.29
CA LEU A 341 -23.52 27.55 -5.02
C LEU A 341 -23.96 26.48 -4.01
N PHE A 342 -25.27 26.25 -3.88
CA PHE A 342 -25.79 25.17 -3.06
C PHE A 342 -25.23 23.81 -3.50
N PHE A 343 -25.28 23.53 -4.80
CA PHE A 343 -24.70 22.31 -5.36
C PHE A 343 -23.21 22.21 -5.07
N ALA A 344 -22.42 23.27 -5.27
CA ALA A 344 -20.99 23.25 -5.01
C ALA A 344 -20.66 22.90 -3.55
N VAL A 345 -21.40 23.47 -2.58
CA VAL A 345 -21.23 23.16 -1.15
C VAL A 345 -21.68 21.73 -0.85
N HIS A 346 -22.90 21.37 -1.26
CA HIS A 346 -23.52 20.09 -0.91
C HIS A 346 -22.84 18.90 -1.59
N TYR A 347 -22.63 18.97 -2.90
CA TYR A 347 -21.85 18.00 -3.67
C TYR A 347 -20.40 17.97 -3.21
N GLY A 348 -19.84 19.13 -2.83
CA GLY A 348 -18.52 19.25 -2.23
C GLY A 348 -18.38 18.45 -0.93
N PHE A 349 -19.41 18.43 -0.07
CA PHE A 349 -19.42 17.64 1.16
C PHE A 349 -19.33 16.14 0.89
N PHE A 350 -20.10 15.64 -0.08
CA PHE A 350 -20.01 14.24 -0.50
C PHE A 350 -18.65 13.90 -1.12
N CYS A 351 -18.13 14.76 -2.00
CA CYS A 351 -16.82 14.54 -2.62
C CYS A 351 -15.69 14.58 -1.58
N ALA A 352 -15.76 15.50 -0.62
CA ALA A 352 -14.82 15.61 0.49
C ALA A 352 -14.84 14.35 1.36
N GLY A 353 -16.02 13.96 1.87
CA GLY A 353 -16.16 12.77 2.71
C GLY A 353 -15.71 11.48 2.01
N HIS A 354 -16.02 11.33 0.72
CA HIS A 354 -15.51 10.20 -0.06
C HIS A 354 -14.00 10.27 -0.24
N GLY A 355 -13.44 11.43 -0.59
CA GLY A 355 -12.00 11.59 -0.80
C GLY A 355 -11.22 11.23 0.47
N MET A 356 -11.72 11.68 1.61
CA MET A 356 -11.25 11.28 2.94
C MET A 356 -11.29 9.77 3.16
N PHE A 357 -12.40 9.13 2.82
CA PHE A 357 -12.54 7.68 2.92
C PHE A 357 -11.54 6.94 2.02
N VAL A 358 -11.34 7.40 0.78
CA VAL A 358 -10.37 6.81 -0.16
C VAL A 358 -8.95 6.97 0.33
N ILE A 359 -8.58 8.13 0.88
CA ILE A 359 -7.28 8.35 1.49
C ILE A 359 -7.12 7.44 2.72
N ALA A 360 -8.09 7.41 3.63
CA ALA A 360 -8.04 6.57 4.82
C ALA A 360 -7.86 5.08 4.48
N LEU A 361 -8.57 4.60 3.46
CA LEU A 361 -8.41 3.25 2.91
C LEU A 361 -7.01 3.03 2.32
N SER A 362 -6.45 4.07 1.69
CA SER A 362 -5.10 4.04 1.09
C SER A 362 -3.96 4.15 2.11
N THR A 363 -4.21 4.71 3.30
CA THR A 363 -3.23 4.95 4.38
C THR A 363 -3.41 4.01 5.58
N MET A 364 -4.33 3.06 5.52
CA MET A 364 -4.69 2.16 6.64
C MET A 364 -3.53 1.31 7.17
N GLY A 365 -2.36 1.31 6.52
CA GLY A 365 -1.14 0.63 6.96
C GLY A 365 0.05 1.54 7.28
N SER A 366 -0.10 2.86 7.30
CA SER A 366 1.01 3.82 7.51
C SER A 366 0.96 4.59 8.84
N GLY A 367 -0.01 4.31 9.72
CA GLY A 367 -0.10 4.86 11.09
C GLY A 367 -0.29 6.39 11.20
N HIS A 368 -0.25 7.11 10.08
CA HIS A 368 -0.43 8.55 10.00
C HIS A 368 -1.76 8.84 9.29
N THR A 369 -2.82 9.00 10.06
CA THR A 369 -3.92 9.86 9.64
C THR A 369 -3.40 11.28 9.77
N GLU A 370 -2.91 11.89 8.69
CA GLU A 370 -2.73 13.35 8.67
C GLU A 370 -4.09 13.95 9.03
N GLY A 371 -4.15 14.56 10.22
CA GLY A 371 -5.32 15.31 10.66
C GLY A 371 -5.55 16.40 9.63
N PHE A 372 -6.75 16.44 9.07
CA PHE A 372 -7.18 17.60 8.32
C PHE A 372 -7.42 18.68 9.35
N ASP A 373 -6.36 19.45 9.63
CA ASP A 373 -6.38 20.46 10.66
C ASP A 373 -7.36 21.57 10.25
N PHE A 374 -8.42 21.72 11.05
CA PHE A 374 -9.32 22.87 10.97
C PHE A 374 -8.67 24.00 11.76
N GLU A 375 -8.51 25.17 11.14
CA GLU A 375 -7.92 26.31 11.81
C GLU A 375 -8.96 27.03 12.67
N GLU A 376 -8.52 27.60 13.80
CA GLU A 376 -9.38 28.41 14.67
C GLU A 376 -9.81 29.67 13.91
N GLY A 377 -11.04 29.67 13.38
CA GLY A 377 -11.57 30.73 12.51
C GLY A 377 -12.25 30.23 11.24
N ASP A 378 -12.22 28.93 10.95
CA ASP A 378 -12.87 28.36 9.78
C ASP A 378 -14.40 28.54 9.79
N ILE A 379 -14.93 29.02 8.67
CA ILE A 379 -16.37 29.24 8.50
C ILE A 379 -17.03 27.89 8.12
N PRO A 380 -18.09 27.44 8.84
CA PRO A 380 -18.67 26.11 8.65
C PRO A 380 -19.12 25.78 7.23
N ILE A 381 -19.66 26.75 6.49
CA ILE A 381 -20.12 26.53 5.11
C ILE A 381 -18.98 26.21 4.13
N PHE A 382 -17.73 26.57 4.47
CA PHE A 382 -16.56 26.34 3.63
C PHE A 382 -15.76 25.08 3.99
N ILE A 383 -16.11 24.39 5.09
CA ILE A 383 -15.55 23.09 5.50
C ILE A 383 -15.33 22.11 4.33
N PRO A 384 -16.32 21.84 3.44
CA PRO A 384 -16.11 20.89 2.35
C PRO A 384 -14.98 21.31 1.40
N PHE A 385 -14.75 22.62 1.20
CA PHE A 385 -13.67 23.09 0.34
C PHE A 385 -12.31 22.97 1.02
N TYR A 386 -12.23 23.18 2.34
CA TYR A 386 -11.00 22.93 3.09
C TYR A 386 -10.60 21.45 3.07
N MET A 387 -11.58 20.56 3.26
CA MET A 387 -11.36 19.12 3.14
C MET A 387 -10.93 18.74 1.70
N LEU A 388 -11.63 19.23 0.68
CA LEU A 388 -11.24 19.00 -0.72
C LEU A 388 -9.83 19.49 -1.01
N ARG A 389 -9.46 20.67 -0.53
CA ARG A 389 -8.11 21.21 -0.66
C ARG A 389 -7.09 20.27 -0.02
N GLY A 390 -7.36 19.74 1.17
CA GLY A 390 -6.47 18.78 1.81
C GLY A 390 -6.33 17.47 1.02
N VAL A 391 -7.43 16.93 0.48
CA VAL A 391 -7.41 15.70 -0.33
C VAL A 391 -6.58 15.92 -1.60
N LEU A 392 -6.77 17.07 -2.25
CA LEU A 392 -5.98 17.45 -3.41
C LEU A 392 -4.50 17.62 -3.03
N GLN A 393 -4.18 18.37 -1.98
CA GLN A 393 -2.80 18.53 -1.52
C GLN A 393 -2.12 17.19 -1.22
N TRP A 394 -2.84 16.27 -0.57
CA TRP A 394 -2.36 14.92 -0.31
C TRP A 394 -2.08 14.14 -1.61
N ILE A 395 -2.96 14.23 -2.61
CA ILE A 395 -2.72 13.64 -3.94
C ILE A 395 -1.49 14.27 -4.58
N GLY A 396 -1.32 15.59 -4.48
CA GLY A 396 -0.15 16.29 -5.03
C GLY A 396 1.18 15.82 -4.42
N THR A 397 1.18 15.44 -3.14
CA THR A 397 2.38 14.92 -2.46
C THR A 397 2.60 13.43 -2.72
N ASN A 398 1.54 12.62 -2.69
CA ASN A 398 1.64 11.16 -2.68
C ASN A 398 1.44 10.49 -4.06
N ALA A 399 0.75 11.16 -4.98
CA ALA A 399 0.43 10.69 -6.32
C ALA A 399 0.44 11.84 -7.36
N PRO A 400 1.54 12.63 -7.45
CA PRO A 400 1.60 13.82 -8.33
C PRO A 400 1.35 13.52 -9.81
N GLU A 401 1.63 12.28 -10.24
CA GLU A 401 1.43 11.80 -11.61
C GLU A 401 -0.03 11.97 -12.09
N LEU A 402 -1.00 11.90 -11.17
CA LEU A 402 -2.42 12.02 -11.48
C LEU A 402 -2.79 13.42 -12.00
N TYR A 403 -2.03 14.47 -11.64
CA TYR A 403 -2.31 15.85 -12.05
C TYR A 403 -1.90 16.22 -13.47
N PHE A 404 -1.16 15.34 -14.15
CA PHE A 404 -0.70 15.59 -15.51
C PHE A 404 -1.65 14.97 -16.54
N ILE A 405 -1.13 14.01 -17.31
CA ILE A 405 -1.84 13.33 -18.40
C ILE A 405 -3.20 12.76 -17.94
N PRO A 406 -3.34 12.15 -16.74
CA PRO A 406 -4.60 11.55 -16.32
C PRO A 406 -5.74 12.54 -16.10
N LEU A 407 -5.50 13.55 -15.28
CA LEU A 407 -6.48 14.60 -15.07
C LEU A 407 -6.80 15.34 -16.38
N LEU A 408 -5.79 15.62 -17.21
CA LEU A 408 -6.00 16.27 -18.50
C LEU A 408 -6.89 15.42 -19.44
N ALA A 409 -6.65 14.10 -19.51
CA ALA A 409 -7.46 13.20 -20.32
C ALA A 409 -8.91 13.15 -19.85
N LEU A 410 -9.15 13.13 -18.52
CA LEU A 410 -10.49 13.20 -17.95
C LEU A 410 -11.18 14.53 -18.30
N ILE A 411 -10.49 15.66 -18.13
CA ILE A 411 -11.02 16.99 -18.45
C ILE A 411 -11.38 17.09 -19.94
N ILE A 412 -10.49 16.65 -20.83
CA ILE A 412 -10.72 16.69 -22.29
C ILE A 412 -11.92 15.82 -22.66
N SER A 413 -11.97 14.57 -22.17
CA SER A 413 -13.06 13.64 -22.45
C SER A 413 -14.42 14.20 -22.02
N HIS A 414 -14.51 14.72 -20.79
CA HIS A 414 -15.74 15.30 -20.27
C HIS A 414 -16.09 16.62 -20.95
N SER A 415 -15.10 17.44 -21.33
CA SER A 415 -15.33 18.68 -22.07
C SER A 415 -15.89 18.43 -23.47
N ILE A 416 -15.42 17.39 -24.17
CA ILE A 416 -15.96 16.97 -25.47
C ILE A 416 -17.41 16.52 -25.31
N SER A 417 -17.70 15.71 -24.29
CA SER A 417 -19.06 15.26 -23.97
C SER A 417 -19.97 16.44 -23.67
N LEU A 418 -19.55 17.35 -22.77
CA LEU A 418 -20.28 18.57 -22.43
C LEU A 418 -20.57 19.41 -23.67
N TYR A 419 -19.58 19.67 -24.51
CA TYR A 419 -19.77 20.49 -25.72
C TYR A 419 -20.76 19.86 -26.69
N ARG A 420 -20.61 18.57 -27.00
CA ARG A 420 -21.43 17.87 -28.00
C ARG A 420 -22.87 17.68 -27.55
N HIS A 421 -23.09 17.30 -26.30
CA HIS A 421 -24.43 16.98 -25.80
C HIS A 421 -25.19 18.21 -25.31
N HIS A 422 -24.52 19.07 -24.53
CA HIS A 422 -25.18 20.23 -23.93
C HIS A 422 -25.28 21.43 -24.89
N PHE A 423 -24.15 21.85 -25.48
CA PHE A 423 -24.13 23.07 -26.31
C PHE A 423 -24.63 22.83 -27.73
N VAL A 424 -24.25 21.71 -28.34
CA VAL A 424 -24.68 21.36 -29.71
C VAL A 424 -26.00 20.58 -29.69
N GLY A 425 -26.09 19.54 -28.86
CA GLY A 425 -27.27 18.67 -28.77
C GLY A 425 -28.47 19.30 -28.05
N ARG A 426 -28.25 20.36 -27.26
CA ARG A 426 -29.28 21.08 -26.47
C ARG A 426 -30.09 20.17 -25.54
N GLU A 427 -29.49 19.09 -25.05
CA GLU A 427 -30.16 18.08 -24.22
C GLU A 427 -30.72 18.59 -22.88
N ASP A 428 -30.24 19.75 -22.42
CA ASP A 428 -30.72 20.37 -21.18
C ASP A 428 -31.76 21.47 -21.42
N HIS A 429 -32.15 21.71 -22.68
CA HIS A 429 -33.15 22.71 -23.00
C HIS A 429 -34.52 22.30 -22.45
N GLY A 430 -35.17 23.19 -21.71
CA GLY A 430 -36.47 22.92 -21.08
C GLY A 430 -36.43 22.06 -19.81
N ARG A 431 -35.25 21.60 -19.37
CA ARG A 431 -35.10 20.91 -18.08
C ARG A 431 -35.08 21.91 -16.92
N CYS A 432 -35.70 21.55 -15.79
CA CYS A 432 -35.55 22.33 -14.57
C CYS A 432 -34.14 22.15 -13.97
N LEU A 433 -33.68 23.16 -13.21
CA LEU A 433 -32.34 23.15 -12.61
C LEU A 433 -32.12 21.99 -11.66
N ASP A 434 -33.15 21.58 -10.90
CA ASP A 434 -33.07 20.47 -9.96
C ASP A 434 -32.74 19.15 -10.68
N ASN A 435 -33.35 18.91 -11.84
CA ASN A 435 -33.07 17.72 -12.63
C ASN A 435 -31.62 17.68 -13.15
N ILE A 436 -31.06 18.84 -13.49
CA ILE A 436 -29.65 18.96 -13.91
C ILE A 436 -28.72 18.78 -12.71
N MET A 437 -29.08 19.35 -11.55
CA MET A 437 -28.33 19.27 -10.30
C MET A 437 -28.16 17.82 -9.82
N PHE A 438 -29.19 16.98 -9.97
CA PHE A 438 -29.16 15.59 -9.51
C PHE A 438 -28.55 14.60 -10.51
N ASP A 439 -28.26 15.01 -11.75
CA ASP A 439 -27.64 14.15 -12.77
C ASP A 439 -26.35 13.40 -12.35
N PRO A 440 -25.41 13.98 -11.55
CA PRO A 440 -24.15 13.31 -11.21
C PRO A 440 -24.25 12.30 -10.06
N TYR A 441 -25.34 12.30 -9.27
CA TYR A 441 -25.44 11.47 -8.06
C TYR A 441 -25.50 9.96 -8.31
N PRO A 442 -26.29 9.45 -9.29
CA PRO A 442 -26.31 8.02 -9.57
C PRO A 442 -24.93 7.46 -9.94
N ARG A 443 -24.14 8.25 -10.69
CA ARG A 443 -22.76 7.88 -11.05
C ARG A 443 -21.86 7.85 -9.81
N LEU A 444 -21.99 8.83 -8.91
CA LEU A 444 -21.23 8.87 -7.65
C LEU A 444 -21.51 7.63 -6.79
N ALA A 445 -22.78 7.26 -6.60
CA ALA A 445 -23.19 6.12 -5.78
C ALA A 445 -22.65 4.79 -6.35
N ILE A 446 -22.74 4.61 -7.66
CA ILE A 446 -22.25 3.42 -8.36
C ILE A 446 -20.73 3.30 -8.22
N LEU A 447 -20.01 4.41 -8.34
CA LEU A 447 -18.57 4.46 -8.15
C LEU A 447 -18.18 4.07 -6.73
N HIS A 448 -18.89 4.54 -5.70
CA HIS A 448 -18.64 4.10 -4.31
C HIS A 448 -18.77 2.59 -4.14
N ILE A 449 -19.86 2.02 -4.64
CA ILE A 449 -20.12 0.58 -4.53
C ILE A 449 -19.03 -0.20 -5.26
N SER A 450 -18.66 0.24 -6.47
CA SER A 450 -17.62 -0.40 -7.28
C SER A 450 -16.24 -0.34 -6.61
N ILE A 451 -15.90 0.79 -5.98
CA ILE A 451 -14.65 1.00 -5.25
C ILE A 451 -14.58 0.10 -4.01
N ILE A 452 -15.67 0.03 -3.23
CA ILE A 452 -15.73 -0.79 -2.02
C ILE A 452 -15.58 -2.28 -2.38
N ILE A 453 -16.34 -2.74 -3.38
CA ILE A 453 -16.27 -4.12 -3.87
C ILE A 453 -14.88 -4.42 -4.43
N GLY A 454 -14.34 -3.55 -5.29
CA GLY A 454 -13.01 -3.73 -5.88
C GLY A 454 -11.90 -3.77 -4.84
N SER A 455 -11.97 -2.91 -3.81
CA SER A 455 -11.01 -2.88 -2.71
C SER A 455 -11.08 -4.17 -1.87
N PHE A 456 -12.30 -4.66 -1.58
CA PHE A 456 -12.49 -5.92 -0.88
C PHE A 456 -11.91 -7.12 -1.67
N PHE A 457 -12.15 -7.18 -2.98
CA PHE A 457 -11.61 -8.23 -3.83
C PHE A 457 -10.09 -8.22 -3.90
N VAL A 458 -9.46 -7.03 -3.94
CA VAL A 458 -8.01 -6.93 -3.95
C VAL A 458 -7.42 -7.34 -2.60
N ILE A 459 -8.01 -6.90 -1.49
CA ILE A 459 -7.59 -7.31 -0.13
C ILE A 459 -7.76 -8.83 0.05
N ALA A 460 -8.87 -9.40 -0.42
CA ALA A 460 -9.16 -10.83 -0.33
C ALA A 460 -8.26 -11.69 -1.23
N SER A 461 -7.75 -11.13 -2.34
CA SER A 461 -6.88 -11.85 -3.29
C SER A 461 -5.46 -12.14 -2.78
N GLY A 462 -5.10 -11.65 -1.58
CA GLY A 462 -3.95 -12.17 -0.82
C GLY A 462 -2.56 -11.94 -1.44
N GLY A 463 -2.42 -11.12 -2.49
CA GLY A 463 -1.11 -10.72 -3.03
C GLY A 463 -0.70 -11.32 -4.37
N ALA A 464 -1.57 -12.04 -5.09
CA ALA A 464 -1.37 -12.20 -6.53
C ALA A 464 -1.28 -10.81 -7.21
N THR A 465 -0.55 -10.68 -8.33
CA THR A 465 -0.45 -9.40 -9.06
C THR A 465 -1.86 -8.83 -9.22
N ALA A 466 -2.14 -7.66 -8.62
CA ALA A 466 -3.49 -7.11 -8.63
C ALA A 466 -3.96 -6.77 -10.06
N ALA A 467 -3.06 -6.76 -11.04
CA ALA A 467 -3.32 -6.39 -12.43
C ALA A 467 -4.54 -7.10 -13.06
N PRO A 468 -4.75 -8.43 -13.02
CA PRO A 468 -5.93 -9.05 -13.63
C PRO A 468 -7.24 -8.63 -12.96
N VAL A 469 -7.23 -8.49 -11.63
CA VAL A 469 -8.40 -8.01 -10.86
C VAL A 469 -8.67 -6.54 -11.19
N LEU A 470 -7.63 -5.71 -11.26
CA LEU A 470 -7.72 -4.30 -11.63
C LEU A 470 -8.19 -4.12 -13.06
N ILE A 471 -7.70 -4.92 -14.01
CA ILE A 471 -8.17 -4.93 -15.40
C ILE A 471 -9.67 -5.27 -15.44
N LEU A 472 -10.11 -6.24 -14.65
CA LEU A 472 -11.53 -6.63 -14.57
C LEU A 472 -12.39 -5.51 -13.95
N VAL A 473 -11.90 -4.84 -12.91
CA VAL A 473 -12.54 -3.67 -12.31
C VAL A 473 -12.60 -2.49 -13.30
N ILE A 474 -11.51 -2.20 -14.01
CA ILE A 474 -11.46 -1.14 -15.04
C ILE A 474 -12.43 -1.47 -16.17
N ALA A 475 -12.45 -2.72 -16.65
CA ALA A 475 -13.36 -3.16 -17.70
C ALA A 475 -14.83 -3.06 -17.26
N GLY A 476 -15.15 -3.53 -16.06
CA GLY A 476 -16.48 -3.43 -15.46
C GLY A 476 -16.94 -1.97 -15.30
N LYS A 477 -16.06 -1.11 -14.77
CA LYS A 477 -16.31 0.33 -14.63
C LYS A 477 -16.52 0.99 -15.98
N THR A 478 -15.67 0.70 -16.96
CA THR A 478 -15.77 1.27 -18.32
C THR A 478 -17.09 0.87 -18.98
N TRP A 479 -17.49 -0.41 -18.87
CA TRP A 479 -18.77 -0.89 -19.37
C TRP A 479 -19.96 -0.17 -18.70
N LEU A 480 -19.90 -0.02 -17.38
CA LEU A 480 -20.97 0.63 -16.62
C LEU A 480 -21.09 2.12 -16.96
N ASP A 481 -19.95 2.81 -17.06
CA ASP A 481 -19.89 4.21 -17.47
C ASP A 481 -20.44 4.42 -18.87
N LEU A 482 -20.12 3.53 -19.83
CA LEU A 482 -20.63 3.58 -21.19
C LEU A 482 -22.15 3.39 -21.22
N ASN A 483 -22.68 2.43 -20.46
CA ASN A 483 -24.12 2.18 -20.41
C ASN A 483 -24.88 3.32 -19.74
N LEU A 484 -24.35 3.86 -18.64
CA LEU A 484 -24.94 5.00 -17.96
C LEU A 484 -24.88 6.26 -18.81
N HIS A 485 -23.76 6.49 -19.50
CA HIS A 485 -23.59 7.60 -20.43
C HIS A 485 -24.63 7.51 -21.55
N LYS A 486 -24.71 6.38 -22.26
CA LYS A 486 -25.70 6.18 -23.33
C LYS A 486 -27.13 6.34 -22.84
N ARG A 487 -27.53 5.65 -21.78
CA ARG A 487 -28.91 5.72 -21.23
C ARG A 487 -29.28 7.13 -20.77
N ALA A 488 -28.34 7.84 -20.14
CA ALA A 488 -28.59 9.21 -19.69
C ALA A 488 -28.80 10.16 -20.87
N HIS A 489 -27.99 10.03 -21.93
CA HIS A 489 -28.12 10.88 -23.11
C HIS A 489 -29.30 10.50 -24.00
N GLN A 490 -29.64 9.22 -24.15
CA GLN A 490 -30.86 8.75 -24.82
C GLN A 490 -32.11 9.35 -24.15
N LYS A 491 -32.23 9.16 -22.83
CA LYS A 491 -33.36 9.69 -22.05
C LYS A 491 -33.49 11.21 -22.13
N ARG A 492 -32.37 11.94 -22.24
CA ARG A 492 -32.38 13.41 -22.39
C ARG A 492 -32.71 13.87 -23.80
N ALA A 493 -32.34 13.08 -24.82
CA ALA A 493 -32.65 13.36 -26.22
C ALA A 493 -34.12 13.11 -26.56
N GLU A 494 -34.79 12.18 -25.87
CA GLU A 494 -36.22 11.87 -26.06
C GLU A 494 -37.16 12.97 -25.52
N GLY A 495 -36.64 13.92 -24.74
CA GLY A 495 -37.43 15.00 -24.12
C GLY A 495 -38.29 14.49 -22.94
N PRO A 496 -38.96 15.40 -22.20
CA PRO A 496 -39.88 14.98 -21.14
C PRO A 496 -41.05 14.19 -21.74
N GLU A 497 -41.39 13.05 -21.13
CA GLU A 497 -42.61 12.30 -21.45
C GLU A 497 -43.80 13.27 -21.43
N PRO A 498 -44.66 13.27 -22.47
CA PRO A 498 -45.90 14.03 -22.40
C PRO A 498 -46.67 13.55 -21.16
N PRO A 499 -47.32 14.45 -20.41
CA PRO A 499 -48.14 14.04 -19.28
C PRO A 499 -49.11 12.95 -19.76
N PRO A 500 -49.35 11.90 -18.95
CA PRO A 500 -50.25 10.83 -19.34
C PRO A 500 -51.55 11.47 -19.79
N ASP A 501 -51.94 11.13 -21.01
CA ASP A 501 -53.10 11.66 -21.71
C ASP A 501 -54.26 11.67 -20.72
N SER A 502 -54.76 12.86 -20.39
CA SER A 502 -56.02 13.00 -19.69
C SER A 502 -57.11 12.62 -20.69
N THR A 503 -57.26 11.31 -20.92
CA THR A 503 -58.40 10.76 -21.62
C THR A 503 -59.64 11.12 -20.81
N GLU A 504 -60.39 12.08 -21.33
CA GLU A 504 -61.86 12.14 -21.36
C GLU A 504 -62.57 11.26 -20.32
N ASP A 505 -62.97 11.86 -19.19
CA ASP A 505 -64.39 12.13 -18.84
C ASP A 505 -64.51 12.91 -17.52
#